data_AF-A0A0D2MDP5-F1
#
_entry.id   AF-A0A0D2MDP5-F1
#
_cell.length_a   1.000
_cell.length_b   1.000
_cell.length_c   1.000
_cell.angle_alpha   90.00
_cell.angle_beta   90.00
_cell.angle_gamma   90.00
#
_symmetry.space_group_name_H-M   'P 1'
#
loop_
_entity.id
_entity.type
_entity.pdbx_description
1 polymer ?
#
loop_
_entity_poly.entity_id
_entity_poly.type
_entity_poly.pdbx_seq_one_letter_code
_entity_poly.pdbx_strand_id
1 'polypeptide(L)'
;MPGRRVFFDVGSGARGRFMRITEVQRQDRTSMVIPAFAVPMFQEAVGTCATLLEQQDQHQYQQQHPQQQQQQQQQQQQQQQPAPPPPPQPPQAQPPE
;
A
#
# COMPACT_ATOMS: atom_id res chain seq x y z
N MET A 1 -0.33 -0.37 13.05
CA MET A 1 -1.15 -1.47 13.61
C MET A 1 -1.61 -1.08 15.01
N PRO A 2 -2.84 -0.56 15.17
CA PRO A 2 -3.33 -0.11 16.47
C PRO A 2 -3.24 -1.25 17.50
N GLY A 3 -2.57 -1.00 18.63
CA GLY A 3 -2.46 -1.95 19.74
C GLY A 3 -1.28 -2.94 19.69
N ARG A 4 -0.44 -2.90 18.65
CA ARG A 4 0.83 -3.64 18.63
C ARG A 4 1.94 -2.77 19.23
N ARG A 5 2.67 -3.31 20.20
CA ARG A 5 3.83 -2.67 20.83
C ARG A 5 5.06 -3.54 20.63
N VAL A 6 6.19 -2.92 20.34
CA VAL A 6 7.49 -3.59 20.22
C VAL A 6 8.42 -3.02 21.29
N PHE A 7 9.03 -3.89 22.08
CA PHE A 7 9.96 -3.54 23.16
C PHE A 7 11.35 -4.06 22.85
N PHE A 8 12.36 -3.29 23.22
CA PHE A 8 13.77 -3.61 23.06
C PHE A 8 14.45 -3.56 24.42
N ASP A 9 14.95 -4.70 24.89
CA ASP A 9 15.58 -4.82 26.21
C ASP A 9 17.01 -5.35 26.07
N VAL A 10 17.90 -4.96 26.99
CA VAL A 10 19.21 -5.58 27.17
C VAL A 10 19.14 -6.54 28.36
N GLY A 11 19.72 -7.74 28.20
CA GLY A 11 19.79 -8.73 29.25
C GLY A 11 21.14 -9.46 29.29
N SER A 12 21.33 -10.26 30.33
CA SER A 12 22.46 -11.15 30.50
C SER A 12 22.01 -12.50 31.05
N GLY A 13 22.72 -13.57 30.70
CA GLY A 13 22.49 -14.91 31.23
C GLY A 13 23.75 -15.76 31.13
N ALA A 14 23.64 -17.07 31.39
CA ALA A 14 24.76 -18.00 31.37
C ALA A 14 25.53 -18.04 30.03
N ARG A 15 24.88 -17.65 28.93
CA ARG A 15 25.47 -17.58 27.58
C ARG A 15 26.01 -16.20 27.19
N GLY A 16 26.03 -15.25 28.13
CA GLY A 16 26.51 -13.88 27.92
C GLY A 16 25.38 -12.84 27.78
N ARG A 17 25.75 -11.66 27.27
CA ARG A 17 24.84 -10.52 27.06
C ARG A 17 24.04 -10.67 25.76
N PHE A 18 22.84 -10.12 25.74
CA PHE A 18 21.96 -10.16 24.58
C PHE A 18 21.00 -8.96 24.55
N MET A 19 20.45 -8.69 23.36
CA MET A 19 19.28 -7.84 23.16
C MET A 19 18.05 -8.73 22.96
N ARG A 20 16.92 -8.38 23.55
CA ARG A 20 15.63 -9.07 23.32
C ARG A 20 14.66 -8.10 22.67
N ILE A 21 14.01 -8.57 21.61
CA ILE A 21 12.91 -7.85 20.96
C ILE A 21 11.62 -8.58 21.32
N THR A 22 10.63 -7.86 21.82
CA THR A 22 9.32 -8.43 22.19
C THR A 22 8.21 -7.69 21.49
N GLU A 23 7.43 -8.39 20.68
CA GLU A 23 6.15 -7.92 20.17
C GLU A 23 5.04 -8.30 21.14
N VAL A 24 4.16 -7.34 21.45
CA VAL A 24 2.96 -7.55 22.25
C VAL A 24 1.74 -7.06 21.48
N GLN A 25 0.75 -7.94 21.29
CA GLN A 25 -0.53 -7.63 20.66
C GLN A 25 -1.67 -8.17 21.52
N ARG A 26 -2.40 -7.27 22.19
CA ARG A 26 -3.45 -7.60 23.17
C ARG A 26 -2.96 -8.58 24.26
N GLN A 27 -3.15 -9.88 24.07
CA GLN A 27 -2.73 -10.95 24.98
C GLN A 27 -1.56 -11.77 24.43
N ASP A 28 -1.27 -11.68 23.13
CA ASP A 28 -0.19 -12.41 22.49
C ASP A 28 1.15 -11.70 22.72
N ARG A 29 2.17 -12.50 23.02
CA ARG A 29 3.52 -12.03 23.24
C ARG A 29 4.51 -12.94 22.54
N THR A 30 5.28 -12.38 21.63
CA THR A 30 6.33 -13.07 20.88
C THR A 30 7.66 -12.38 21.13
N SER A 31 8.71 -13.16 21.40
CA SER A 31 10.04 -12.61 21.67
C SER A 31 11.12 -13.32 20.85
N MET A 32 12.12 -12.55 20.43
CA MET A 32 13.37 -13.07 19.86
C MET A 32 14.57 -12.49 20.61
N VAL A 33 15.66 -13.25 20.64
CA VAL A 33 16.90 -12.88 21.35
C VAL A 33 18.05 -12.82 20.36
N ILE A 34 18.81 -11.72 20.43
CA ILE A 34 19.98 -11.45 19.61
C ILE A 34 21.21 -11.40 20.52
N PRO A 35 22.18 -12.31 20.36
CA PRO A 35 23.44 -12.25 21.11
C PRO A 35 24.12 -10.89 20.94
N ALA A 36 24.75 -10.36 22.00
CA ALA A 36 25.31 -9.01 21.98
C ALA A 36 26.31 -8.77 20.83
N PHE A 37 27.11 -9.78 20.47
CA PHE A 37 28.07 -9.66 19.36
C PHE A 37 27.40 -9.51 17.99
N ALA A 38 26.13 -9.93 17.85
CA ALA A 38 25.38 -9.88 16.60
C ALA A 38 24.53 -8.61 16.45
N VAL A 39 24.40 -7.79 17.51
CA VAL A 39 23.60 -6.56 17.49
C VAL A 39 24.05 -5.57 16.41
N PRO A 40 25.36 -5.32 16.18
CA PRO A 40 25.79 -4.41 15.11
C PRO A 40 25.37 -4.89 13.71
N MET A 41 25.51 -6.18 13.42
CA MET A 41 25.06 -6.78 12.15
C MET A 41 23.54 -6.70 11.99
N PHE A 42 22.81 -6.93 13.09
CA PHE A 42 21.35 -6.80 13.08
C PHE A 42 20.90 -5.36 12.79
N GLN A 43 21.58 -4.35 13.36
CA GLN A 43 21.31 -2.94 13.09
C GLN A 43 21.50 -2.61 11.61
N GLU A 44 22.60 -3.06 11.01
CA GLU A 44 22.87 -2.86 9.58
C GLU A 44 21.77 -3.49 8.72
N ALA A 45 21.42 -4.76 8.99
CA ALA A 45 20.37 -5.46 8.26
C ALA A 45 19.00 -4.76 8.37
N VAL A 46 18.62 -4.25 9.55
CA VAL A 46 17.40 -3.47 9.73
C VAL A 46 17.45 -2.18 8.91
N GLY A 47 18.60 -1.50 8.88
CA GLY A 47 18.80 -0.31 8.06
C GLY A 47 18.60 -0.60 6.57
N THR A 48 19.24 -1.65 6.04
CA THR A 48 19.05 -2.09 4.65
C THR A 48 17.58 -2.41 4.36
N CYS A 49 16.91 -3.15 5.25
CA CYS A 49 15.49 -3.47 5.08
C CYS A 49 14.60 -2.22 5.09
N ALA A 50 14.89 -1.23 5.94
CA ALA A 50 14.13 0.03 5.98
C ALA A 50 14.19 0.76 4.64
N THR A 51 15.39 0.90 4.06
CA THR A 51 15.58 1.50 2.73
C THR A 51 14.83 0.74 1.64
N LEU A 52 14.85 -0.60 1.67
CA LEU A 52 14.14 -1.42 0.68
C LEU A 52 12.62 -1.28 0.80
N LEU A 53 12.09 -1.18 2.02
CA LEU A 53 10.64 -0.97 2.25
C LEU A 53 10.19 0.38 1.68
N GLU A 54 10.95 1.46 1.90
CA GLU A 54 10.66 2.78 1.33
C GLU A 54 10.64 2.76 -0.20
N GLN A 55 11.60 2.06 -0.81
CA GLN A 55 11.63 1.89 -2.26
C GLN A 55 10.40 1.13 -2.77
N GLN A 56 9.95 0.09 -2.07
CA GLN A 56 8.75 -0.66 -2.44
C GLN A 56 7.49 0.23 -2.40
N ASP A 57 7.33 1.05 -1.37
CA ASP A 57 6.22 2.01 -1.28
C ASP A 57 6.23 2.98 -2.48
N GLN A 58 7.40 3.56 -2.81
CA GLN A 58 7.52 4.49 -3.94
C GLN A 58 7.14 3.86 -5.29
N HIS A 59 7.59 2.62 -5.55
CA HIS A 59 7.25 1.90 -6.78
C HIS A 59 5.74 1.59 -6.86
N GLN A 60 5.06 1.34 -5.74
CA GLN A 60 3.61 1.16 -5.70
C GLN A 60 2.87 2.46 -6.08
N TYR A 61 3.28 3.59 -5.51
CA TYR A 61 2.69 4.90 -5.81
C TYR A 61 2.85 5.29 -7.29
N GLN A 62 4.03 5.09 -7.86
CA GLN A 62 4.31 5.43 -9.26
C GLN A 62 3.51 4.58 -10.26
N GLN A 63 3.21 3.32 -9.93
CA GLN A 63 2.41 2.46 -10.81
C GLN A 63 0.90 2.74 -10.72
N GLN A 64 0.38 3.12 -9.55
CA GLN A 64 -1.07 3.27 -9.37
C GLN A 64 -1.62 4.64 -9.80
N HIS A 65 -0.88 5.73 -9.59
CA HIS A 65 -1.40 7.09 -9.79
C HIS A 65 -1.66 7.49 -11.27
N PRO A 66 -0.76 7.22 -12.23
CA PRO A 66 -0.96 7.68 -13.62
C PRO A 66 -2.17 7.01 -14.30
N GLN A 67 -2.41 5.74 -13.97
CA GLN A 67 -3.44 4.92 -14.61
C GLN A 67 -4.86 5.35 -14.20
N GLN A 68 -5.03 5.80 -12.95
CA GLN A 68 -6.31 6.29 -12.45
C GLN A 68 -6.68 7.65 -13.07
N GLN A 69 -5.70 8.53 -13.29
CA GLN A 69 -5.92 9.84 -13.92
C GLN A 69 -6.32 9.70 -15.39
N GLN A 70 -5.72 8.77 -16.13
CA GLN A 70 -6.03 8.53 -17.54
C GLN A 70 -7.45 7.98 -17.73
N GLN A 71 -7.89 7.08 -16.84
CA GLN A 71 -9.24 6.50 -16.91
C GLN A 71 -10.33 7.56 -16.62
N GLN A 72 -10.08 8.46 -15.68
CA GLN A 72 -11.02 9.54 -15.35
C GLN A 72 -11.16 10.55 -16.50
N GLN A 73 -10.06 10.84 -17.21
CA GLN A 73 -10.06 11.73 -18.37
C GLN A 73 -10.83 11.13 -19.56
N GLN A 74 -10.73 9.81 -19.76
CA GLN A 74 -11.51 9.09 -20.79
C GLN A 74 -13.02 9.11 -20.50
N GLN A 75 -13.41 9.01 -19.23
CA GLN A 75 -14.82 9.05 -18.82
C GLN A 75 -15.45 10.44 -19.03
N GLN A 76 -14.69 11.51 -18.77
CA GLN A 76 -15.13 12.88 -19.05
C GLN A 76 -15.31 13.16 -20.55
N GLN A 77 -14.45 12.63 -21.42
CA GLN A 77 -14.60 12.78 -22.86
C GLN A 77 -15.84 12.06 -23.42
N GLN A 78 -16.20 10.89 -22.87
CA GLN A 78 -17.42 10.19 -23.30
C GLN A 78 -18.71 10.94 -22.93
N GLN A 79 -18.75 11.64 -21.79
CA GLN A 79 -19.93 12.41 -21.39
C GLN A 79 -20.12 13.72 -22.16
N GLN A 80 -19.07 14.24 -22.81
CA GLN A 80 -19.15 15.45 -23.62
C GLN A 80 -19.52 15.18 -25.09
N GLN A 81 -19.67 13.91 -25.50
CA GLN A 81 -20.16 13.63 -26.85
C GLN A 81 -21.66 13.99 -26.93
N PRO A 82 -22.07 14.85 -27.88
CA PRO A 82 -23.48 15.16 -28.06
C PRO A 82 -24.24 13.87 -28.41
N ALA A 83 -25.45 13.72 -27.85
CA ALA A 83 -26.30 12.57 -28.17
C ALA A 83 -26.44 12.44 -29.70
N PRO A 84 -26.41 11.20 -30.24
CA PRO A 84 -26.66 11.01 -31.66
C PRO A 84 -27.99 11.66 -32.03
N PRO A 85 -28.07 12.33 -33.19
CA PRO A 85 -29.32 12.96 -33.61
C PRO A 85 -30.43 11.91 -33.64
N PRO A 86 -31.67 12.27 -33.24
CA PRO A 86 -32.78 11.34 -33.27
C PRO A 86 -32.97 10.81 -34.71
N PRO A 87 -33.39 9.54 -34.87
CA PRO A 87 -33.63 8.98 -36.19
C PRO A 87 -34.65 9.84 -36.95
N PRO A 88 -34.51 9.97 -38.29
CA PRO A 88 -35.46 10.72 -39.10
C PRO A 88 -36.86 10.17 -38.88
N GLN A 89 -37.80 11.07 -38.55
CA GLN A 89 -39.20 10.69 -38.36
C GLN A 89 -39.75 10.15 -39.69
N PRO A 90 -40.52 9.04 -39.67
CA PRO A 90 -41.14 8.53 -40.88
C PRO A 90 -42.06 9.60 -41.49
N PRO A 91 -42.13 9.70 -42.83
CA PRO A 91 -42.98 10.68 -43.48
C PRO A 91 -44.43 10.49 -43.01
N GLN A 92 -45.00 11.53 -42.40
CA GLN A 92 -46.41 11.54 -42.08
C GLN A 92 -47.18 11.50 -43.40
N ALA A 93 -47.85 10.38 -43.67
CA ALA A 93 -48.75 10.29 -44.80
C ALA A 93 -49.85 11.34 -44.61
N GLN A 94 -49.85 12.36 -45.46
CA GLN A 94 -50.95 13.32 -45.52
C GLN A 94 -52.18 12.55 -46.03
N PRO A 95 -53.31 12.59 -45.31
CA PRO A 95 -54.53 11.98 -45.83
C PRO A 95 -54.98 12.74 -47.08
N PRO A 96 -55.39 12.03 -48.16
CA PRO A 96 -55.93 12.69 -49.34
C PRO A 96 -57.24 13.42 -49.01
N GLU A 97 -57.44 14.57 -49.65
CA GLU A 97 -58.66 15.41 -49.60
C GLU A 97 -59.93 14.66 -50.05
#